data_AF-A0A839NSB9-F1
#
_entry.id   AF-A0A839NSB9-F1
#
_cell.length_a   1.000
_cell.length_b   1.000
_cell.length_c   1.000
_cell.angle_alpha   90.00
_cell.angle_beta   90.00
_cell.angle_gamma   90.00
#
_symmetry.space_group_name_H-M   'P 1'
#
loop_
_entity.id
_entity.type
_entity.pdbx_description
1 polymer ?
#
loop_
_entity_poly.entity_id
_entity_poly.type
_entity_poly.pdbx_seq_one_letter_code
_entity_poly.pdbx_strand_id
1 'polypeptide(L)'
;MAFVALHVVLFGFWTLVNTGLLPILPKWDESFVILGTSASVEAIFLSTFVLISQNRMAAAADKRADLDLHIGLLAEHEVTKLVAMVSAITERMGIETQADPEIGELSQDVAPDAVLDEIERNGSA
;
A
#
# COMPACT_ATOMS: atom_id res chain seq x y z
N MET A 1 6.01 -12.60 -13.56
CA MET A 1 6.99 -13.66 -13.93
C MET A 1 7.04 -13.94 -15.42
N ALA A 2 5.90 -14.10 -16.12
CA ALA A 2 5.88 -14.36 -17.57
C ALA A 2 6.66 -13.33 -18.40
N PHE A 3 6.50 -12.02 -18.11
CA PHE A 3 7.26 -10.95 -18.75
C PHE A 3 8.78 -11.13 -18.60
N VAL A 4 9.25 -11.39 -17.38
CA VAL A 4 10.68 -11.60 -17.08
C VAL A 4 11.20 -12.85 -17.78
N ALA A 5 10.45 -13.95 -17.73
CA ALA A 5 10.82 -15.19 -18.41
C ALA A 5 10.93 -15.00 -19.94
N LEU A 6 9.99 -14.26 -20.54
CA LEU A 6 10.04 -13.90 -21.95
C LEU A 6 11.30 -13.10 -22.28
N HIS A 7 11.68 -12.11 -21.47
CA HIS A 7 12.90 -11.31 -21.68
C HIS A 7 14.17 -12.15 -21.56
N VAL A 8 14.24 -13.02 -20.55
CA VAL A 8 15.38 -13.93 -20.37
C VAL A 8 15.53 -14.87 -21.58
N VAL A 9 14.42 -15.42 -22.08
CA VAL A 9 14.45 -16.28 -23.27
C VAL A 9 14.81 -15.48 -24.52
N LEU A 10 14.23 -14.30 -24.72
CA LEU A 10 14.46 -13.47 -25.90
C LEU A 10 15.90 -12.95 -25.96
N PHE A 11 16.37 -12.30 -24.90
CA PHE A 11 17.75 -11.81 -24.84
C PHE A 11 18.76 -12.96 -24.79
N GLY A 12 18.47 -14.03 -24.06
CA GLY A 12 19.31 -15.23 -24.05
C GLY A 12 19.46 -15.85 -25.43
N PHE A 13 18.35 -16.03 -26.16
CA PHE A 13 18.37 -16.51 -27.54
C PHE A 13 19.15 -15.56 -28.46
N TRP A 14 18.90 -14.25 -28.38
CA TRP A 14 19.63 -13.25 -29.17
C TRP A 14 21.14 -13.30 -28.91
N THR A 15 21.56 -13.41 -27.65
CA THR A 15 22.96 -13.53 -27.26
C THR A 15 23.59 -14.83 -27.75
N LEU A 16 22.91 -15.98 -27.61
CA LEU A 16 23.43 -17.27 -28.04
C LEU A 16 23.63 -17.37 -29.56
N VAL A 17 22.73 -16.77 -30.34
CA VAL A 17 22.86 -16.69 -31.81
C VAL A 17 24.01 -15.76 -32.21
N ASN A 18 24.08 -14.55 -31.65
CA ASN A 18 25.09 -13.55 -32.06
C ASN A 18 26.51 -13.84 -31.52
N THR A 19 26.64 -14.63 -30.45
CA THR A 19 27.95 -15.17 -30.00
C THR A 19 28.44 -16.32 -30.88
N GLY A 20 27.58 -16.92 -31.69
CA GLY A 20 27.89 -18.08 -32.53
C GLY A 20 27.87 -19.42 -31.78
N LEU A 21 27.40 -19.46 -30.53
CA LEU A 21 27.14 -20.72 -29.82
C LEU A 21 26.01 -21.51 -30.45
N LEU A 22 25.06 -20.82 -31.09
CA LEU A 22 23.92 -21.40 -31.80
C LEU A 22 24.06 -21.09 -33.31
N PRO A 23 24.60 -22.00 -34.15
CA PRO A 23 24.79 -21.77 -35.58
C PRO A 23 23.48 -21.96 -36.38
N ILE A 24 22.36 -21.46 -35.85
CA ILE A 24 21.04 -21.57 -36.49
C ILE A 24 20.84 -20.42 -37.48
N LEU A 25 21.44 -19.25 -37.21
CA LEU A 25 21.32 -18.05 -38.02
C LEU A 25 22.68 -17.32 -38.09
N PRO A 26 22.95 -16.54 -39.16
CA PRO A 26 24.13 -15.70 -39.24
C PRO A 26 24.11 -14.61 -38.16
N LYS A 27 25.29 -14.19 -37.70
CA LYS A 27 25.41 -13.10 -36.72
C LYS A 27 24.98 -11.78 -37.39
N TRP A 28 23.90 -11.18 -36.89
CA TRP A 28 23.34 -9.93 -37.44
C TRP A 28 23.57 -8.72 -36.53
N ASP A 29 23.90 -8.94 -35.26
CA ASP A 29 24.14 -7.92 -34.24
C ASP A 29 25.41 -8.27 -33.44
N GLU A 30 26.55 -8.35 -34.13
CA GLU A 30 27.84 -8.74 -33.53
C GLU A 30 28.30 -7.79 -32.42
N SER A 31 27.97 -6.51 -32.53
CA SER A 31 28.32 -5.47 -31.55
C SER A 31 27.29 -5.33 -30.42
N PHE A 32 26.17 -6.05 -30.48
CA PHE A 32 25.02 -5.94 -29.56
C PHE A 32 24.41 -4.53 -29.46
N VAL A 33 24.71 -3.64 -30.41
CA VAL A 33 24.22 -2.26 -30.40
C VAL A 33 22.71 -2.22 -30.62
N ILE A 34 22.16 -3.11 -31.47
CA ILE A 34 20.72 -3.14 -31.74
C ILE A 34 19.97 -3.62 -30.50
N LEU A 35 20.42 -4.71 -29.88
CA LEU A 35 19.87 -5.19 -28.61
C LEU A 35 19.96 -4.14 -27.51
N GLY A 36 21.14 -3.53 -27.32
CA GLY A 36 21.36 -2.53 -26.27
C GLY A 36 20.49 -1.28 -26.45
N THR A 37 20.38 -0.78 -27.69
CA THR A 37 19.58 0.41 -28.00
C THR A 37 18.09 0.15 -27.82
N SER A 38 17.58 -0.98 -28.33
CA SER A 38 16.17 -1.34 -28.19
C SER A 38 15.78 -1.58 -26.73
N ALA A 39 16.58 -2.33 -25.97
CA ALA A 39 16.37 -2.56 -24.54
C ALA A 39 16.40 -1.25 -23.72
N SER A 40 17.29 -0.31 -24.08
CA SER A 40 17.36 0.99 -23.40
C SER A 40 16.11 1.84 -23.63
N VAL A 41 15.60 1.86 -24.87
CA VAL A 41 14.34 2.55 -25.20
C VAL A 41 13.18 1.92 -24.44
N GLU A 42 13.08 0.59 -24.44
CA GLU A 42 12.05 -0.14 -23.71
C GLU A 42 12.10 0.14 -22.19
N ALA A 43 13.29 0.19 -21.60
CA ALA A 43 13.47 0.48 -20.18
C ALA A 43 12.91 1.86 -19.77
N ILE A 44 13.04 2.88 -20.62
CA ILE A 44 12.46 4.22 -20.37
C ILE A 44 10.93 4.13 -20.31
N PHE A 45 10.31 3.41 -21.25
CA PHE A 45 8.85 3.21 -21.25
C PHE A 45 8.38 2.43 -20.03
N LEU A 46 9.03 1.31 -19.71
CA LEU A 46 8.70 0.49 -18.54
C LEU A 46 8.83 1.29 -17.25
N SER A 47 9.92 2.03 -17.08
CA SER A 47 10.13 2.90 -15.92
C SER A 47 9.02 3.94 -15.79
N THR A 48 8.65 4.57 -16.90
CA THR A 48 7.55 5.56 -16.92
C THR A 48 6.21 4.92 -16.55
N PHE A 49 5.87 3.76 -17.10
CA PHE A 49 4.65 3.04 -16.74
C PHE A 49 4.64 2.60 -15.27
N VAL A 50 5.78 2.14 -14.76
CA VAL A 50 5.94 1.78 -13.35
C VAL A 50 5.73 3.02 -12.48
N LEU A 51 6.36 4.15 -12.78
CA LEU A 51 6.19 5.41 -12.04
C LEU A 51 4.74 5.89 -12.06
N ILE A 52 4.06 5.84 -13.21
CA ILE A 52 2.64 6.20 -13.31
C ILE A 52 1.79 5.27 -12.43
N SER A 53 2.04 3.96 -12.48
CA SER A 53 1.32 3.00 -11.66
C SER A 53 1.60 3.19 -10.17
N GLN A 54 2.85 3.44 -9.80
CA GLN A 54 3.27 3.72 -8.42
C GLN A 54 2.61 4.99 -7.90
N ASN A 55 2.60 6.08 -8.67
CA ASN A 55 1.94 7.32 -8.28
C ASN A 55 0.44 7.14 -8.07
N ARG A 56 -0.23 6.35 -8.93
CA ARG A 56 -1.65 6.02 -8.77
C ARG A 56 -1.90 5.16 -7.52
N MET A 57 -1.04 4.19 -7.26
CA MET A 57 -1.14 3.35 -6.05
C MET A 57 -0.90 4.15 -4.78
N ALA A 58 0.08 5.07 -4.79
CA ALA A 58 0.34 5.98 -3.66
C ALA A 58 -0.86 6.86 -3.36
N ALA A 59 -1.41 7.55 -4.38
CA ALA A 59 -2.60 8.37 -4.20
C ALA A 59 -3.83 7.58 -3.73
N ALA A 60 -3.95 6.30 -4.10
CA ALA A 60 -5.01 5.43 -3.60
C ALA A 60 -4.76 4.99 -2.14
N ALA A 61 -3.50 4.73 -1.78
CA ALA A 61 -3.10 4.39 -0.42
C ALA A 61 -3.33 5.56 0.55
N ASP A 62 -2.99 6.78 0.15
CA ASP A 62 -3.22 7.99 0.98
C ASP A 62 -4.70 8.19 1.28
N LYS A 63 -5.57 8.08 0.27
CA LYS A 63 -7.03 8.15 0.46
C LYS A 63 -7.57 7.05 1.36
N ARG A 64 -6.99 5.86 1.28
CA ARG A 64 -7.40 4.75 2.14
C ARG A 64 -6.97 5.00 3.60
N ALA A 65 -5.78 5.54 3.82
CA ALA A 65 -5.31 5.88 5.15
C ALA A 65 -6.20 6.94 5.83
N ASP A 66 -6.62 7.96 5.08
CA ASP A 66 -7.57 8.97 5.56
C ASP A 66 -8.93 8.35 5.95
N LEU A 67 -9.48 7.48 5.09
CA LEU A 67 -10.71 6.76 5.41
C LEU A 67 -10.57 5.82 6.61
N ASP A 68 -9.46 5.10 6.71
CA ASP A 68 -9.19 4.19 7.82
C ASP A 68 -9.08 4.97 9.14
N LEU A 69 -8.50 6.18 9.13
CA LEU A 69 -8.49 7.09 10.29
C LEU A 69 -9.90 7.53 10.68
N HIS A 70 -10.70 8.00 9.73
CA HIS A 70 -12.09 8.41 9.99
C HIS A 70 -12.95 7.27 10.53
N ILE A 71 -12.82 6.06 9.96
CA ILE A 71 -13.53 4.87 10.44
C ILE A 71 -13.05 4.52 11.85
N GLY A 72 -11.75 4.61 12.13
CA GLY A 72 -11.18 4.35 13.45
C GLY A 72 -11.76 5.28 14.52
N LEU A 73 -11.77 6.59 14.26
CA LEU A 73 -12.29 7.58 15.21
C LEU A 73 -13.81 7.44 15.41
N LEU A 74 -14.56 7.18 14.34
CA LEU A 74 -16.00 6.93 14.45
C LEU A 74 -16.26 5.67 15.28
N ALA A 75 -15.52 4.60 15.03
CA ALA A 75 -15.64 3.35 15.78
C ALA A 75 -15.30 3.55 17.26
N GLU A 76 -14.25 4.32 17.58
CA GLU A 76 -13.89 4.65 18.96
C GLU A 76 -15.03 5.39 19.66
N HIS A 77 -15.58 6.43 19.04
CA HIS A 77 -16.72 7.17 19.60
C HIS A 77 -17.98 6.29 19.77
N GLU A 78 -18.28 5.40 18.82
CA GLU A 78 -19.37 4.44 18.92
C GLU A 78 -19.14 3.42 20.05
N VAL A 79 -17.91 2.93 20.20
CA VAL A 79 -17.52 2.01 21.28
C VAL A 79 -17.66 2.68 22.64
N THR A 80 -17.21 3.93 22.81
CA THR A 80 -17.39 4.70 24.06
C THR A 80 -18.88 4.84 24.41
N LYS A 81 -19.74 5.13 23.42
CA LYS A 81 -21.20 5.16 23.61
C LYS A 81 -21.76 3.80 24.02
N LEU A 82 -21.29 2.72 23.40
CA LEU A 82 -21.70 1.37 23.78
C LEU A 82 -21.29 1.04 25.22
N VAL A 83 -20.06 1.38 25.63
CA VAL A 83 -19.58 1.24 27.02
C VAL A 83 -20.48 2.02 27.97
N ALA A 84 -20.79 3.28 27.67
CA ALA A 84 -21.66 4.10 28.50
C ALA A 84 -23.08 3.50 28.65
N MET A 85 -23.68 3.02 27.55
CA MET A 85 -25.00 2.39 27.58
C MET A 85 -25.00 1.07 28.35
N VAL A 86 -23.99 0.21 28.15
CA VAL A 86 -23.87 -1.07 28.86
C VAL A 86 -23.66 -0.83 30.35
N SER A 87 -22.83 0.14 30.72
CA SER A 87 -22.59 0.53 32.12
C SER A 87 -23.88 1.00 32.81
N ALA A 88 -24.69 1.81 32.13
CA ALA A 88 -25.99 2.24 32.65
C ALA A 88 -26.96 1.07 32.87
N ILE A 89 -26.88 0.01 32.04
CA ILE A 89 -27.68 -1.20 32.19
C ILE A 89 -27.20 -2.04 33.39
N THR A 90 -25.89 -2.27 33.53
CA THR A 90 -25.33 -3.06 34.65
C THR A 90 -25.60 -2.40 35.99
N GLU A 91 -25.48 -1.07 36.07
CA GLU A 91 -25.82 -0.28 37.27
C GLU A 91 -27.31 -0.42 37.62
N ARG A 92 -28.20 -0.31 36.63
CA ARG A 92 -29.66 -0.51 36.82
C ARG A 92 -30.01 -1.91 37.30
N MET A 93 -29.26 -2.93 36.88
CA MET A 93 -29.49 -4.33 37.24
C MET A 93 -28.75 -4.77 38.51
N GLY A 94 -27.84 -3.94 39.05
CA GLY A 94 -27.03 -4.29 40.21
C GLY A 94 -26.03 -5.42 39.95
N ILE A 95 -25.52 -5.51 38.72
CA ILE A 95 -24.55 -6.55 38.32
C ILE A 95 -23.15 -5.94 38.35
N GLU A 96 -22.27 -6.48 39.18
CA GLU A 96 -20.84 -6.15 39.17
C GLU A 96 -20.15 -6.89 38.03
N THR A 97 -19.29 -6.17 37.29
CA THR A 97 -18.52 -6.75 36.19
C THR A 97 -17.03 -6.61 36.44
N GLN A 98 -16.23 -7.50 35.84
CA GLN A 98 -14.77 -7.41 35.91
C GLN A 98 -14.21 -6.16 35.22
N ALA A 99 -15.01 -5.49 34.38
CA ALA A 99 -14.63 -4.27 33.67
C ALA A 99 -14.85 -3.00 34.51
N ASP A 100 -15.58 -3.06 35.63
CA ASP A 100 -15.93 -1.89 36.46
C ASP A 100 -14.75 -0.99 36.87
N PRO A 101 -13.54 -1.50 37.15
CA PRO A 101 -12.37 -0.66 37.43
C PRO A 101 -11.91 0.20 36.24
N GLU A 102 -12.20 -0.24 35.01
CA GLU A 102 -11.71 0.36 33.75
C GLU A 102 -12.80 1.21 33.05
N ILE A 103 -14.07 1.11 33.45
CA ILE A 103 -15.20 1.83 32.83
C ILE A 103 -15.00 3.34 32.82
N GLY A 104 -14.38 3.91 33.86
CA GLY A 104 -14.12 5.35 33.94
C GLY A 104 -13.14 5.84 32.87
N GLU A 105 -12.13 5.03 32.54
CA GLU A 105 -11.17 5.33 31.47
C GLU A 105 -11.78 5.04 30.09
N LEU A 106 -12.53 3.95 29.95
CA LEU A 106 -13.19 3.56 28.69
C LEU A 106 -14.35 4.48 28.27
N SER A 107 -14.94 5.22 29.22
CA SER A 107 -16.03 6.17 28.95
C SER A 107 -15.54 7.58 28.61
N GLN A 108 -14.22 7.81 28.57
CA GLN A 108 -13.66 9.10 28.22
C GLN A 108 -13.88 9.34 26.72
N ASP A 109 -14.69 10.35 26.39
CA ASP A 109 -15.04 10.65 25.00
C ASP A 109 -13.80 11.15 24.25
N VAL A 110 -13.35 10.36 23.29
CA VAL A 110 -12.34 10.79 22.32
C VAL A 110 -13.10 11.48 21.20
N ALA A 111 -13.06 12.81 21.18
CA ALA A 111 -13.68 13.59 20.11
C ALA A 111 -12.90 13.37 18.79
N PRO A 112 -13.50 12.72 17.77
CA PRO A 112 -12.85 12.45 16.49
C PRO A 112 -12.19 13.68 15.87
N ASP A 113 -12.94 14.78 15.84
CA ASP A 113 -12.50 16.05 15.24
C ASP A 113 -11.27 16.63 15.96
N ALA A 114 -11.17 16.47 17.28
CA ALA A 114 -10.02 16.97 18.05
C ALA A 114 -8.73 16.20 17.75
N VAL A 115 -8.83 14.90 17.44
CA VAL A 115 -7.68 14.09 17.03
C VAL A 115 -7.25 14.43 15.60
N LEU A 116 -8.21 14.65 14.69
CA LEU A 116 -7.93 15.10 13.33
C LEU A 116 -7.22 16.46 13.33
N ASP A 117 -7.73 17.43 14.10
CA ASP A 117 -7.13 18.77 14.25
C ASP A 117 -5.68 18.71 14.73
N GLU A 118 -5.37 17.82 15.69
CA GLU A 118 -4.01 17.66 16.23
C GLU A 118 -3.07 16.95 15.24
N ILE A 119 -3.56 16.02 14.43
CA ILE A 119 -2.79 15.38 13.35
C ILE A 119 -2.49 16.40 12.23
N GLU A 120 -3.46 17.21 11.81
CA GLU A 120 -3.24 18.28 10.81
C GLU A 120 -2.20 19.31 11.29
N ARG A 121 -2.28 19.67 12.57
CA ARG A 121 -1.35 20.61 13.22
C ARG A 121 0.08 20.09 13.28
N ASN A 122 0.27 18.78 13.51
CA ASN A 122 1.59 18.16 13.60
C ASN A 122 2.12 17.60 12.26
N GLY A 123 1.25 17.35 11.28
CA GLY A 123 1.60 16.84 9.94
C GLY A 123 2.05 17.91 8.93
N SER A 124 2.08 19.19 9.34
CA SER A 124 2.44 20.33 8.49
C SER A 124 3.92 20.75 8.55
N ALA A 125 4.84 19.85 8.94
CA ALA A 125 6.28 20.10 9.06
C ALA A 125 7.12 19.36 8.02
#